data_AF-A0A931P943-F1
#
_entry.id   AF-A0A931P943-F1
#
_cell.length_a   1.000
_cell.length_b   1.000
_cell.length_c   1.000
_cell.angle_alpha   90.00
_cell.angle_beta   90.00
_cell.angle_gamma   90.00
#
_symmetry.space_group_name_H-M   'P 1'
#
loop_
_entity.id
_entity.type
_entity.pdbx_description
1 polymer ?
#
loop_
_entity_poly.entity_id
_entity_poly.type
_entity_poly.pdbx_seq_one_letter_code
_entity_poly.pdbx_strand_id
1 'polypeptide(L)' 'MKKLLDLRFVIGGFFTLVGIFLSVYYILGPKDTTVNTQVNIWCGLLFLLFGIGMVILSYVSKINEE' A
#
# COMPACT_ATOMS: atom_id res chain seq x y z
N MET A 1 -16.86 10.87 -13.17
CA MET A 1 -16.46 12.02 -12.33
C MET A 1 -15.08 11.74 -11.71
N LYS A 2 -14.31 12.79 -11.36
CA LYS A 2 -12.83 12.81 -11.21
C LYS A 2 -12.22 11.55 -10.53
N LYS A 3 -11.39 10.79 -11.26
CA LYS A 3 -10.60 9.62 -10.81
C LYS A 3 -9.77 9.88 -9.54
N LEU A 4 -9.46 11.15 -9.26
CA LEU A 4 -8.71 11.63 -8.09
C LEU A 4 -9.56 11.83 -6.82
N LEU A 5 -10.90 11.70 -6.91
CA LEU A 5 -11.83 11.77 -5.78
C LEU A 5 -12.45 10.41 -5.43
N ASP A 6 -12.07 9.34 -6.13
CA ASP A 6 -12.44 8.01 -5.70
C ASP A 6 -11.65 7.69 -4.42
N LEU A 7 -12.38 7.68 -3.31
CA LEU A 7 -11.81 7.43 -1.99
C LEU A 7 -11.00 6.13 -1.97
N ARG A 8 -11.39 5.12 -2.76
CA ARG A 8 -10.67 3.84 -2.86
C ARG A 8 -9.31 4.01 -3.51
N PHE A 9 -9.21 4.85 -4.54
CA PHE A 9 -7.95 5.17 -5.20
C PHE A 9 -7.00 5.95 -4.28
N VAL A 10 -7.52 6.96 -3.57
CA VAL A 10 -6.73 7.80 -2.65
C VAL A 10 -6.21 6.97 -1.47
N ILE A 11 -7.09 6.19 -0.82
CA ILE A 11 -6.71 5.30 0.28
C ILE A 11 -5.74 4.24 -0.21
N GLY A 12 -6.05 3.58 -1.34
CA GLY A 12 -5.20 2.55 -1.92
C GLY A 12 -3.79 3.06 -2.22
N GLY A 13 -3.68 4.22 -2.88
CA GLY A 13 -2.40 4.85 -3.18
C GLY A 13 -1.59 5.21 -1.93
N PHE A 14 -2.24 5.73 -0.89
CA PHE A 14 -1.57 6.04 0.38
C PHE A 14 -1.00 4.78 1.05
N PHE A 15 -1.81 3.73 1.19
CA PHE A 15 -1.36 2.47 1.80
C PHE A 15 -0.25 1.79 0.99
N THR A 16 -0.35 1.80 -0.35
CA THR A 16 0.73 1.30 -1.21
C THR A 16 2.02 2.09 -0.99
N LEU A 17 1.96 3.42 -0.94
CA LEU A 17 3.15 4.26 -0.75
C LEU A 17 3.82 4.02 0.61
N VAL A 18 3.03 3.98 1.70
CA VAL A 18 3.55 3.70 3.04
C VAL A 18 4.13 2.28 3.11
N GLY A 19 3.47 1.31 2.48
CA GLY A 19 3.97 -0.07 2.37
C GLY A 19 5.32 -0.14 1.66
N ILE A 20 5.48 0.58 0.55
CA ILE A 20 6.77 0.71 -0.15
C ILE A 20 7.84 1.29 0.78
N PHE A 21 7.55 2.38 1.50
CA PHE A 21 8.54 2.97 2.42
C PHE A 21 8.96 2.01 3.53
N LEU A 22 8.02 1.27 4.12
CA LEU A 22 8.32 0.26 5.15
C LEU A 22 9.17 -0.88 4.59
N SER A 23 8.87 -1.37 3.38
CA SER A 23 9.67 -2.40 2.72
C SER A 23 11.07 -1.91 2.34
N VAL A 24 11.18 -0.67 1.82
CA VAL A 24 12.47 -0.05 1.48
C VAL A 24 13.32 0.14 2.74
N TYR A 25 12.71 0.58 3.85
CA TYR A 25 13.39 0.73 5.12
C TYR A 25 13.95 -0.60 5.64
N TYR A 26 13.22 -1.70 5.46
CA TYR A 26 13.70 -3.04 5.82
C TYR A 26 14.86 -3.51 4.93
N ILE A 27 14.83 -3.21 3.62
CA ILE A 27 15.85 -3.68 2.66
C ILE A 27 17.14 -2.85 2.78
N LEU A 28 17.02 -1.53 2.90
CA LEU A 28 18.14 -0.59 2.89
C LEU A 28 18.62 -0.18 4.29
N GLY A 29 17.84 -0.44 5.32
CA GLY A 29 18.18 -0.09 6.70
C GLY A 29 19.23 -1.03 7.32
N PRO A 30 19.81 -0.64 8.46
CA PRO A 30 20.65 -1.53 9.25
C PRO A 30 19.91 -2.82 9.57
N LYS A 31 20.55 -3.97 9.32
CA LYS A 31 19.99 -5.30 9.60
C LYS A 31 20.07 -5.61 11.09
N ASP A 32 19.46 -4.76 11.90
CA ASP A 32 19.20 -5.06 13.30
C ASP A 32 17.98 -5.96 13.35
N THR A 33 18.15 -7.22 13.73
CA THR A 33 17.10 -8.24 13.87
C THR A 33 16.16 -8.00 15.06
N THR A 34 16.06 -6.74 15.50
CA THR A 34 15.15 -6.33 16.56
C THR A 34 13.70 -6.55 16.15
N VAL A 35 12.84 -6.78 17.15
CA VAL A 35 11.40 -6.98 16.96
C VAL A 35 10.77 -5.87 16.10
N ASN A 36 11.26 -4.63 16.24
CA ASN A 36 10.79 -3.47 15.48
C ASN A 36 10.99 -3.62 13.96
N THR A 37 12.14 -4.15 13.54
CA THR A 37 12.46 -4.37 12.12
C THR A 37 11.54 -5.42 11.50
N GLN A 38 11.19 -6.46 12.25
CA GLN A 38 10.26 -7.50 11.80
C GLN A 38 8.83 -6.95 11.70
N VAL A 39 8.37 -6.15 12.67
CA VAL A 39 7.05 -5.52 12.61
C VAL A 39 6.93 -4.62 11.37
N ASN A 40 7.96 -3.84 11.06
CA ASN A 40 7.95 -2.97 9.89
C ASN A 40 7.74 -3.72 8.56
N ILE A 41 8.39 -4.87 8.35
CA ILE A 41 8.23 -5.63 7.10
C ILE A 41 6.85 -6.29 6.99
N TRP A 42 6.33 -6.85 8.09
CA TRP A 42 4.99 -7.45 8.10
C TRP A 42 3.89 -6.41 7.91
N CYS A 43 4.00 -5.25 8.57
CA CYS A 43 3.09 -4.12 8.35
C CYS A 43 3.21 -3.57 6.92
N GLY A 44 4.44 -3.43 6.40
CA GLY A 44 4.68 -2.98 5.03
C GLY A 44 4.03 -3.90 3.99
N LEU A 45 4.15 -5.22 4.17
CA LEU A 45 3.53 -6.21 3.30
C LEU A 45 2.00 -6.15 3.35
N LEU A 46 1.42 -6.03 4.56
CA LEU A 46 -0.02 -5.86 4.74
C LEU A 46 -0.55 -4.61 4.04
N PHE A 47 0.15 -3.49 4.19
CA PHE A 47 -0.22 -2.22 3.55
C PHE A 47 -0.06 -2.26 2.03
N LEU A 48 0.98 -2.94 1.52
CA LEU A 48 1.13 -3.18 0.08
C LEU A 48 -0.02 -4.00 -0.48
N LEU A 49 -0.34 -5.14 0.13
CA LEU A 49 -1.44 -6.01 -0.32
C LEU A 49 -2.79 -5.28 -0.30
N PHE A 50 -3.08 -4.59 0.79
CA PHE A 50 -4.33 -3.83 0.92
C PHE A 50 -4.38 -2.67 -0.07
N GLY A 51 -3.31 -1.88 -0.15
CA GLY A 51 -3.24 -0.71 -1.04
C GLY A 51 -3.38 -1.09 -2.51
N ILE A 52 -2.64 -2.11 -2.96
CA ILE A 52 -2.73 -2.64 -4.33
C ILE A 52 -4.15 -3.16 -4.61
N GLY A 53 -4.73 -3.92 -3.67
CA GLY A 53 -6.10 -4.42 -3.79
C GLY A 53 -7.12 -3.29 -3.96
N MET A 54 -7.01 -2.22 -3.16
CA MET A 54 -7.90 -1.06 -3.22
C MET A 54 -7.74 -0.27 -4.52
N VAL A 55 -6.51 -0.12 -5.02
CA VAL A 55 -6.24 0.49 -6.33
C VAL A 55 -6.88 -0.34 -7.44
N ILE A 56 -6.68 -1.66 -7.45
CA ILE A 56 -7.28 -2.57 -8.43
C ILE A 56 -8.81 -2.49 -8.38
N LEU A 57 -9.41 -2.51 -7.18
CA LEU A 57 -10.87 -2.42 -7.03
C LEU A 57 -11.42 -1.08 -7.53
N SER A 58 -10.70 0.03 -7.39
CA SER A 58 -11.08 1.30 -7.99
C SER A 58 -11.09 1.22 -9.53
N TYR A 59 -10.07 0.58 -10.13
CA TYR A 59 -10.04 0.35 -11.57
C TYR A 59 -11.19 -0.55 -12.06
N VAL A 60 -11.46 -1.66 -11.37
CA VAL A 60 -12.54 -2.60 -11.73
C VAL A 60 -13.93 -1.99 -11.55
N SER A 61 -14.16 -1.28 -10.44
CA SER A 61 -15.44 -0.62 -10.17
C SER A 61 -15.77 0.41 -11.25
N LYS A 62 -14.76 1.12 -11.77
CA LYS A 62 -14.95 2.08 -12.86
C LYS A 62 -15.31 1.41 -14.19
N ILE A 63 -14.75 0.23 -14.48
CA ILE A 63 -15.08 -0.53 -15.71
C ILE A 63 -16.55 -0.98 -15.70
N ASN A 64 -17.10 -1.31 -14.54
CA ASN A 64 -18.52 -1.69 -14.41
C ASN A 64 -19.51 -0.51 -14.48
N GLU A 65 -19.02 0.73 -14.40
CA GLU A 65 -19.84 1.94 -14.48
C GLU A 65 -19.82 2.59 -15.88
N GLU A 66 -18.99 2.09 -16.81
CA GLU A 66 -18.95 2.47 -18.23
C GLU A 66 -19.69 1.45 -19.11
#